data_AF-A0A645J0F4-F1
#
_entry.id   AF-A0A645J0F4-F1
#
_cell.length_a   1.000
_cell.length_b   1.000
_cell.length_c   1.000
_cell.angle_alpha   90.00
_cell.angle_beta   90.00
_cell.angle_gamma   90.00
#
_symmetry.space_group_name_H-M   'P 1'
#
loop_
_entity.id
_entity.type
_entity.pdbx_description
1 polymer ?
#
loop_
_entity_poly.entity_id
_entity_poly.type
_entity_poly.pdbx_seq_one_letter_code
_entity_poly.pdbx_strand_id
1 'polypeptide(L)'
;MLDTISFPAFGAGIPENKGKVCRIENGLIYMDEIGQVFPEFNWINSHFATREIILNGQLISKGDMLPEHTRLRLVVERRLKRWLK
;
A
#
# COMPACT_ATOMS: atom_id res chain seq x y z
N MET A 1 3.11 -3.12 -10.77
CA MET A 1 3.87 -4.08 -9.94
C MET A 1 4.18 -3.38 -8.64
N LEU A 2 4.04 -4.04 -7.50
CA LEU A 2 4.44 -3.44 -6.22
C LEU A 2 5.96 -3.58 -6.07
N ASP A 3 6.61 -2.50 -5.66
CA ASP A 3 8.07 -2.45 -5.51
C ASP A 3 8.49 -2.47 -4.04
N THR A 4 7.89 -1.59 -3.23
CA THR A 4 8.17 -1.43 -1.80
C THR A 4 6.89 -1.42 -0.99
N ILE A 5 6.92 -1.99 0.22
CA ILE A 5 5.97 -1.70 1.29
C ILE A 5 6.73 -1.36 2.57
N SER A 6 6.20 -0.45 3.39
CA SER A 6 6.77 -0.14 4.70
C SER A 6 5.71 0.08 5.77
N PHE A 7 5.99 -0.36 6.99
CA PHE A 7 5.07 -0.30 8.11
C PHE A 7 5.79 -0.38 9.46
N PRO A 8 5.21 0.20 10.54
CA PRO A 8 5.82 0.16 11.87
C PRO A 8 5.68 -1.21 12.56
N ALA A 9 4.66 -1.99 12.20
CA ALA A 9 4.41 -3.32 12.76
C ALA A 9 3.55 -4.15 11.80
N PHE A 10 3.61 -5.48 11.95
CA PHE A 10 2.74 -6.41 11.24
C PHE A 10 1.32 -6.42 11.82
N GLY A 11 0.30 -6.52 10.97
CA GLY A 11 -1.09 -6.64 11.40
C GLY A 11 -2.08 -6.14 10.35
N ALA A 12 -3.38 -6.23 10.68
CA ALA A 12 -4.48 -5.63 9.93
C ALA A 12 -4.58 -5.99 8.43
N GLY A 13 -3.98 -7.11 7.98
CA GLY A 13 -4.08 -7.59 6.59
C GLY A 13 -2.93 -7.14 5.66
N ILE A 14 -1.90 -6.50 6.20
CA ILE A 14 -0.72 -6.09 5.42
C ILE A 14 0.08 -7.34 4.99
N PRO A 15 0.52 -7.44 3.72
CA PRO A 15 1.36 -8.55 3.27
C PRO A 15 2.67 -8.65 4.06
N GLU A 16 3.00 -9.85 4.51
CA GLU A 16 4.25 -10.16 5.20
C GLU A 16 5.18 -11.05 4.36
N ASN A 17 6.48 -11.01 4.69
CA ASN A 17 7.52 -11.84 4.09
C ASN A 17 7.56 -11.75 2.55
N LYS A 18 7.48 -10.53 2.01
CA LYS A 18 7.56 -10.24 0.57
C LYS A 18 8.86 -9.51 0.24
N GLY A 19 9.28 -9.62 -1.02
CA GLY A 19 10.53 -9.01 -1.50
C GLY A 19 11.77 -9.80 -1.15
N LYS A 20 12.90 -9.32 -1.66
CA LYS A 20 14.23 -9.94 -1.45
C LYS A 20 15.00 -9.26 -0.33
N VAL A 21 14.66 -8.00 -0.05
CA VAL A 21 15.35 -7.16 0.92
C VAL A 21 14.36 -6.79 2.02
N CYS A 22 14.72 -7.10 3.26
CA CYS A 22 14.00 -6.67 4.44
C CYS A 22 14.96 -5.89 5.34
N ARG A 23 14.61 -4.65 5.67
CA ARG A 23 15.44 -3.76 6.51
C ARG A 23 14.57 -3.00 7.50
N ILE A 24 15.17 -2.61 8.62
CA ILE A 24 14.50 -1.80 9.64
C ILE A 24 15.20 -0.45 9.70
N GLU A 25 14.46 0.63 9.45
CA GLU A 25 14.96 1.99 9.51
C GLU A 25 13.94 2.90 10.19
N ASN A 26 14.38 3.70 11.17
CA ASN A 26 13.53 4.66 11.88
C ASN A 26 12.25 4.05 12.47
N GLY A 27 12.33 2.80 12.94
CA GLY A 27 11.18 2.07 13.50
C GLY A 27 10.17 1.58 12.46
N LEU A 28 10.51 1.65 11.16
CA LEU A 28 9.73 1.06 10.08
C LEU A 28 10.44 -0.16 9.51
N ILE A 29 9.67 -1.20 9.24
CA ILE A 29 10.07 -2.36 8.45
C ILE A 29 9.85 -2.00 7.00
N TYR A 30 10.88 -2.12 6.17
CA TYR A 30 10.82 -1.97 4.73
C TYR A 30 11.01 -3.32 4.07
N MET A 31 10.11 -3.67 3.16
CA MET A 31 10.23 -4.80 2.25
C MET A 31 10.37 -4.24 0.84
N ASP A 32 11.54 -4.41 0.26
CA ASP A 32 11.93 -3.87 -1.04
C ASP A 32 12.13 -5.00 -2.06
N GLU A 33 12.18 -4.62 -3.34
CA GLU A 33 12.32 -5.54 -4.48
C GLU A 33 11.21 -6.62 -4.49
N ILE A 34 9.97 -6.22 -4.18
CA ILE A 34 8.84 -7.15 -4.11
C ILE A 34 8.57 -7.81 -5.46
N GLY A 35 8.58 -7.04 -6.54
CA GLY A 35 8.49 -7.58 -7.90
C GLY A 35 7.21 -8.38 -8.20
N GLN A 36 6.19 -8.27 -7.35
CA GLN A 36 4.96 -9.05 -7.43
C GLN A 36 3.77 -8.16 -7.82
N VAL A 37 2.81 -8.77 -8.51
CA VAL A 37 1.52 -8.14 -8.81
C VAL A 37 0.52 -8.61 -7.77
N PHE A 38 -0.04 -7.66 -7.03
CA PHE A 38 -1.15 -7.90 -6.12
C PHE A 38 -2.43 -7.46 -6.83
N PRO A 39 -3.46 -8.32 -6.93
CA PRO A 39 -4.73 -7.95 -7.55
C PRO A 39 -5.43 -6.86 -6.72
N GLU A 40 -5.27 -6.91 -5.40
CA GLU A 40 -5.82 -5.95 -4.45
C GLU A 40 -5.07 -5.99 -3.11
N PHE A 41 -5.26 -4.94 -2.30
CA PHE A 41 -4.90 -4.92 -0.88
C PHE A 41 -6.15 -4.74 -0.06
N ASN A 42 -6.31 -5.55 0.99
CA ASN A 42 -7.38 -5.41 1.97
C ASN A 42 -6.75 -5.14 3.33
N TRP A 43 -7.13 -4.05 3.99
CA TRP A 43 -6.61 -3.75 5.33
C TRP A 43 -7.63 -3.01 6.19
N ILE A 44 -7.43 -3.01 7.50
CA ILE A 44 -8.12 -2.10 8.41
C ILE A 44 -7.27 -0.85 8.54
N ASN A 45 -7.82 0.30 8.14
CA ASN A 45 -7.06 1.54 8.08
C ASN A 45 -6.83 2.16 9.47
N SER A 46 -5.65 2.72 9.64
CA SER A 46 -5.27 3.54 10.79
C SER A 46 -4.68 4.84 10.27
N HIS A 47 -5.07 5.94 10.90
CA HIS A 47 -4.54 7.28 10.57
C HIS A 47 -3.04 7.41 10.82
N PHE A 48 -2.48 6.58 11.70
CA PHE A 48 -1.07 6.65 12.10
C PHE A 48 -0.21 5.57 11.44
N ALA A 49 -0.77 4.38 11.19
CA ALA A 49 0.00 3.27 10.65
C ALA A 49 0.14 3.34 9.12
N THR A 50 -0.92 3.73 8.40
CA THR A 50 -0.85 3.92 6.94
C THR A 50 -0.28 5.30 6.65
N ARG A 51 1.00 5.37 6.30
CA ARG A 51 1.66 6.66 6.05
C ARG A 51 1.31 7.23 4.69
N GLU A 52 1.68 6.52 3.63
CA GLU A 52 1.54 7.02 2.26
C GLU A 52 1.15 5.88 1.33
N ILE A 53 0.25 6.19 0.41
CA ILE A 53 -0.08 5.33 -0.73
C ILE A 53 0.43 6.07 -1.95
N ILE A 54 1.45 5.52 -2.60
CA ILE A 54 2.12 6.11 -3.76
C ILE A 54 1.91 5.20 -4.95
N LEU A 55 1.45 5.77 -6.07
CA LEU A 55 1.30 5.09 -7.34
C LEU A 55 2.16 5.78 -8.39
N ASN A 56 3.11 5.06 -8.98
CA ASN A 56 4.02 5.58 -10.01
C ASN A 56 4.74 6.88 -9.58
N GLY A 57 5.20 6.95 -8.33
CA GLY A 57 5.87 8.14 -7.78
C GLY A 57 4.95 9.28 -7.35
N GLN A 58 3.64 9.17 -7.58
CA GLN A 58 2.66 10.16 -7.15
C GLN A 58 1.97 9.72 -5.86
N LEU A 59 1.98 10.59 -4.84
CA LEU A 59 1.15 10.40 -3.65
C LEU A 59 -0.34 10.46 -4.05
N ILE A 60 -1.07 9.38 -3.78
CA ILE A 60 -2.51 9.29 -4.07
C ILE A 60 -3.37 9.40 -2.81
N SER A 61 -2.86 8.97 -1.65
CA SER A 61 -3.56 9.10 -0.36
C SER A 61 -2.60 8.88 0.81
N LYS A 62 -3.08 9.16 2.02
CA LYS A 62 -2.47 8.81 3.31
C LYS A 62 -3.51 8.17 4.23
N GLY A 63 -3.09 7.60 5.36
CA GLY A 63 -4.00 6.96 6.31
C GLY A 63 -5.04 7.91 6.90
N ASP A 64 -4.61 9.13 7.26
CA ASP A 64 -5.45 10.21 7.80
C ASP A 64 -6.45 10.81 6.79
N MET A 65 -6.22 10.58 5.49
CA MET A 65 -7.15 10.94 4.42
C MET A 65 -8.23 9.87 4.19
N LEU A 66 -8.16 8.73 4.87
CA LEU A 66 -9.04 7.59 4.72
C LEU A 66 -9.82 7.31 6.02
N PRO A 67 -10.97 6.61 5.96
CA PRO A 67 -11.75 6.30 7.17
C PRO A 67 -10.94 5.48 8.20
N GLU A 68 -10.99 5.86 9.47
CA GLU A 68 -10.33 5.12 10.56
C GLU A 68 -11.08 3.84 10.93
N HIS A 69 -10.37 2.82 11.40
CA HIS A 69 -10.93 1.55 11.89
C HIS A 69 -11.91 0.87 10.91
N THR A 70 -11.71 1.14 9.63
CA THR A 70 -12.59 0.69 8.55
C THR A 70 -11.81 -0.25 7.64
N ARG A 71 -12.45 -1.35 7.23
CA ARG A 71 -11.90 -2.25 6.22
C ARG A 71 -11.93 -1.55 4.86
N LEU A 72 -10.75 -1.38 4.26
CA LEU A 72 -10.57 -0.80 2.94
C LEU A 72 -10.06 -1.85 1.97
N ARG A 73 -10.40 -1.65 0.70
CA ARG A 73 -9.94 -2.43 -0.45
C ARG A 73 -9.33 -1.48 -1.46
N LEU A 74 -8.06 -1.68 -1.79
CA LEU A 74 -7.32 -0.91 -2.80
C LEU A 74 -7.08 -1.79 -4.03
N VAL A 75 -7.51 -1.30 -5.19
CA VAL A 75 -7.35 -1.97 -6.49
C VAL A 75 -6.81 -0.95 -7.48
N VAL A 76 -5.84 -1.36 -8.30
CA VAL A 76 -5.37 -0.54 -9.43
C VAL A 76 -6.08 -1.02 -10.70
N GLU A 77 -6.99 -0.20 -11.21
CA GLU A 77 -7.74 -0.51 -12.43
C GLU A 77 -7.22 0.28 -13.63
N ARG A 78 -7.24 -0.35 -14.81
CA ARG A 78 -6.94 0.36 -16.06
C ARG A 78 -8.10 1.29 -16.38
N ARG A 79 -7.86 2.60 -16.34
CA ARG A 79 -8.84 3.58 -16.81
C ARG A 79 -8.98 3.49 -18.33
N LEU A 80 -10.07 2.88 -18.82
CA LEU A 80 -10.44 2.97 -20.23
C LEU A 80 -10.87 4.42 -20.53
N LYS A 81 -10.13 5.12 -21.39
CA LYS A 81 -10.59 6.40 -21.94
C LYS A 81 -11.81 6.11 -22.81
N ARG A 82 -13.02 6.32 -22.28
CA ARG A 82 -14.23 6.43 -23.10
C ARG A 82 -14.09 7.71 -23.90
N TRP A 83 -13.75 7.57 -25.17
CA TRP A 83 -14.00 8.62 -26.14
C TRP A 83 -15.52 8.78 -26.22
N LEU A 84 -16.03 9.87 -25.66
CA LEU A 84 -17.40 10.31 -25.92
C LEU A 84 -17.43 10.71 -27.40
N LYS A 85 -18.25 9.99 -28.18
CA LYS A 85 -18.62 10.37 -29.55
C LYS A 85 -19.46 11.64 -29.54
#